data_AF-A0A6G0TD20-F1
#
_entry.id   AF-A0A6G0TD20-F1
#
_cell.length_a   1.000
_cell.length_b   1.000
_cell.length_c   1.000
_cell.angle_alpha   90.00
_cell.angle_beta   90.00
_cell.angle_gamma   90.00
#
_symmetry.space_group_name_H-M   'P 1'
#
loop_
_entity.id
_entity.type
_entity.pdbx_description
1 polymer ?
#
loop_
_entity_poly.entity_id
_entity_poly.type
_entity_poly.pdbx_seq_one_letter_code
_entity_poly.pdbx_strand_id
1 'polypeptide(L)'
;MNTNQKCGITPLLLRATAGLRLLNDKSDEIINQVKRIFSEYNDKFKVDENSVAIMNGNDEGYYAWFTINYLFDNKMSFKDTVAVFDLGGGSLQITFYLPNSEKNITIDPKYIQLYTVMGEERKFYSYSYLGFGLMEVRTKIFKPKNNDILNVTSPCHNTNDVLKYTFSSKMYYITGSPSDEVKENYIACQEAIKSIVEKTVGNLKNMTSLKYVIAISFFYDLGLDAKLIPTNGGNILIKKLDEAALNCFHNKFDKDQPFKCFDLTYIYVLLHHGFGFSPDSIIAFKKSIDNFELSWVLGFAYVHLQN
;
A
#
# COMPACT_ATOMS: atom_id res chain seq x y z
N MET A 1 -23.81 -17.97 -29.26
CA MET A 1 -23.94 -16.50 -29.15
C MET A 1 -24.75 -16.21 -27.90
N ASN A 2 -24.20 -15.43 -26.97
CA ASN A 2 -24.85 -15.16 -25.68
C ASN A 2 -26.01 -14.18 -25.91
N THR A 3 -27.25 -14.59 -25.59
CA THR A 3 -28.49 -13.84 -25.90
C THR A 3 -28.81 -12.76 -24.88
N ASN A 4 -27.91 -12.48 -23.93
CA ASN A 4 -28.13 -11.49 -22.89
C ASN A 4 -27.76 -10.08 -23.37
N GLN A 5 -28.77 -9.30 -23.75
CA GLN A 5 -28.66 -7.92 -24.25
C GLN A 5 -27.88 -6.98 -23.31
N LYS A 6 -27.81 -7.30 -22.00
CA LYS A 6 -27.04 -6.51 -21.02
C LYS A 6 -25.52 -6.70 -21.14
N CYS A 7 -25.05 -7.84 -21.66
CA CYS A 7 -23.61 -8.08 -21.79
C CYS A 7 -22.97 -7.09 -22.77
N GLY A 8 -23.61 -6.84 -23.93
CA GLY A 8 -23.06 -5.98 -24.99
C GLY A 8 -22.86 -4.51 -24.59
N ILE A 9 -23.51 -4.05 -23.51
CA ILE A 9 -23.32 -2.68 -22.97
C ILE A 9 -22.46 -2.64 -21.69
N THR A 10 -22.07 -3.80 -21.16
CA THR A 10 -21.28 -3.89 -19.92
C THR A 10 -19.80 -3.70 -20.26
N PRO A 11 -19.11 -2.68 -19.69
CA PRO A 11 -17.68 -2.49 -19.90
C PRO A 11 -16.87 -3.64 -19.29
N LEU A 12 -15.89 -4.14 -20.04
CA LEU A 12 -14.89 -5.08 -19.53
C LEU A 12 -13.57 -4.35 -19.33
N LEU A 13 -13.13 -4.18 -18.08
CA LEU A 13 -12.01 -3.30 -17.74
C LEU A 13 -10.93 -4.05 -16.95
N LEU A 14 -9.66 -3.72 -17.22
CA LEU A 14 -8.50 -4.15 -16.46
C LEU A 14 -7.57 -2.97 -16.21
N ARG A 15 -7.08 -2.89 -14.97
CA ARG A 15 -6.08 -1.92 -14.56
C ARG A 15 -4.91 -2.64 -13.89
N ALA A 16 -3.72 -2.45 -14.44
CA ALA A 16 -2.48 -2.92 -13.81
C ALA A 16 -1.90 -1.83 -12.91
N THR A 17 -1.29 -2.22 -11.79
CA THR A 17 -0.83 -1.28 -10.74
C THR A 17 0.70 -1.21 -10.65
N ALA A 18 1.25 -0.87 -9.48
CA ALA A 18 2.68 -0.56 -9.28
C ALA A 18 3.64 -1.63 -9.80
N GLY A 19 3.32 -2.92 -9.61
CA GLY A 19 4.20 -4.01 -10.05
C GLY A 19 4.51 -3.93 -11.55
N LEU A 20 3.51 -3.64 -12.38
CA LEU A 20 3.72 -3.48 -13.82
C LEU A 20 4.35 -2.12 -14.16
N ARG A 21 4.08 -1.05 -13.40
CA ARG A 21 4.76 0.25 -13.59
C ARG A 21 6.30 0.14 -13.49
N LEU A 22 6.80 -0.81 -12.70
CA LEU A 22 8.23 -1.01 -12.46
C LEU A 22 8.96 -1.83 -13.55
N LEU A 23 8.25 -2.38 -14.54
CA LEU A 23 8.84 -3.24 -15.59
C LEU A 23 9.29 -2.51 -16.86
N ASN A 24 9.18 -1.17 -16.92
CA ASN A 24 9.57 -0.32 -18.06
C ASN A 24 9.04 -0.88 -19.41
N ASP A 25 9.91 -1.11 -20.40
CA ASP A 25 9.52 -1.52 -21.76
C ASP A 25 8.72 -2.83 -21.82
N LYS A 26 8.89 -3.73 -20.84
CA LYS A 26 8.13 -5.00 -20.78
C LYS A 26 6.66 -4.77 -20.44
N SER A 27 6.33 -3.64 -19.82
CA SER A 27 4.98 -3.31 -19.40
C SER A 27 4.06 -3.11 -20.61
N ASP A 28 4.55 -2.43 -21.64
CA ASP A 28 3.78 -2.18 -22.87
C ASP A 28 3.53 -3.47 -23.63
N GLU A 29 4.51 -4.37 -23.70
CA GLU A 29 4.35 -5.68 -24.34
C GLU A 29 3.24 -6.49 -23.65
N ILE A 30 3.25 -6.56 -22.32
CA ILE A 30 2.23 -7.27 -21.53
C ILE A 30 0.85 -6.62 -21.74
N ILE A 31 0.75 -5.30 -21.64
CA ILE A 31 -0.51 -4.57 -21.84
C ILE A 31 -1.08 -4.80 -23.25
N ASN A 32 -0.23 -4.77 -24.28
CA ASN A 32 -0.66 -4.99 -25.66
C ASN A 32 -1.16 -6.42 -25.89
N GLN A 33 -0.54 -7.44 -25.26
CA GLN A 33 -1.07 -8.80 -25.31
C GLN A 33 -2.43 -8.92 -24.62
N VAL A 34 -2.59 -8.29 -23.46
CA VAL A 34 -3.88 -8.30 -22.75
C VAL A 34 -4.95 -7.55 -23.55
N LYS A 35 -4.63 -6.42 -24.18
CA LYS A 35 -5.52 -5.71 -25.12
C LYS A 35 -5.98 -6.61 -26.27
N ARG A 36 -5.06 -7.39 -26.85
CA ARG A 36 -5.40 -8.35 -27.92
C ARG A 36 -6.40 -9.38 -27.42
N ILE A 37 -6.17 -9.97 -26.24
CA ILE A 37 -7.10 -10.92 -25.62
C ILE A 37 -8.46 -10.26 -25.38
N PHE A 38 -8.50 -9.04 -24.84
CA PHE A 38 -9.75 -8.31 -24.59
C PHE A 38 -10.55 -8.07 -25.87
N SER A 39 -9.87 -7.79 -26.99
CA SER A 39 -10.53 -7.58 -28.30
C SER A 39 -11.30 -8.80 -28.80
N GLU A 40 -10.91 -10.01 -28.38
CA GLU A 40 -11.63 -11.26 -28.69
C GLU A 40 -13.00 -11.35 -27.99
N TYR A 41 -13.28 -10.48 -27.01
CA TYR A 41 -14.54 -10.42 -26.27
C TYR A 41 -15.44 -9.23 -26.67
N ASN A 42 -15.07 -8.47 -27.70
CA ASN A 42 -15.83 -7.28 -28.13
C ASN A 42 -17.22 -7.64 -28.72
N ASP A 43 -17.45 -8.92 -29.07
CA ASP A 43 -18.77 -9.43 -29.45
C ASP A 43 -19.70 -9.68 -28.25
N LYS A 44 -19.16 -9.66 -27.03
CA LYS A 44 -19.88 -9.98 -25.77
C LYS A 44 -19.92 -8.84 -24.78
N PHE A 45 -18.87 -8.04 -24.68
CA PHE A 45 -18.73 -6.92 -23.74
C PHE A 45 -18.35 -5.64 -24.47
N LYS A 46 -18.60 -4.49 -23.85
CA LYS A 46 -18.08 -3.21 -24.35
C LYS A 46 -16.58 -3.16 -24.07
N VAL A 47 -15.77 -3.28 -25.13
CA VAL A 47 -14.32 -3.20 -25.10
C VAL A 47 -13.85 -2.07 -26.01
N ASP A 48 -12.96 -1.23 -25.51
CA ASP A 48 -12.34 -0.10 -26.21
C ASP A 48 -10.85 0.02 -25.86
N GLU A 49 -10.16 1.03 -26.41
CA GLU A 49 -8.73 1.23 -26.19
C GLU A 49 -8.36 1.49 -24.72
N ASN A 50 -9.30 2.00 -23.92
CA ASN A 50 -9.16 2.30 -22.50
C ASN A 50 -9.56 1.12 -21.61
N SER A 51 -10.00 0.00 -22.18
CA SER A 51 -10.44 -1.17 -21.42
C SER A 51 -9.29 -1.81 -20.66
N VAL A 52 -8.07 -1.76 -21.21
CA VAL A 52 -6.86 -2.27 -20.55
C VAL A 52 -5.83 -1.15 -20.46
N ALA A 53 -5.42 -0.79 -19.25
CA ALA A 53 -4.43 0.25 -19.03
C ALA A 53 -3.61 0.03 -17.75
N ILE A 54 -2.47 0.70 -17.66
CA ILE A 54 -1.75 0.84 -16.39
C ILE A 54 -2.36 2.02 -15.64
N MET A 55 -2.78 1.79 -14.40
CA MET A 55 -3.39 2.82 -13.57
C MET A 55 -2.32 3.74 -12.97
N ASN A 56 -2.57 5.05 -13.04
CA ASN A 56 -1.78 6.02 -12.32
C ASN A 56 -1.91 5.75 -10.81
N GLY A 57 -0.80 5.84 -10.08
CA GLY A 57 -0.81 5.52 -8.65
C GLY A 57 -1.63 6.48 -7.80
N ASN A 58 -1.74 7.76 -8.18
CA ASN A 58 -2.57 8.72 -7.46
C ASN A 58 -4.06 8.40 -7.65
N ASP A 59 -4.43 7.91 -8.85
CA ASP A 59 -5.79 7.46 -9.15
C ASP A 59 -6.12 6.17 -8.40
N GLU A 60 -5.17 5.23 -8.29
CA GLU A 60 -5.29 4.04 -7.45
C GLU A 60 -5.65 4.42 -6.00
N GLY A 61 -4.91 5.37 -5.41
CA GLY A 61 -5.20 5.88 -4.07
C GLY A 61 -6.55 6.58 -3.97
N TYR A 62 -6.90 7.42 -4.97
CA TYR A 62 -8.19 8.11 -5.01
C TYR A 62 -9.38 7.15 -5.13
N TYR A 63 -9.30 6.14 -6.00
CA TYR A 63 -10.37 5.17 -6.14
C TYR A 63 -10.54 4.30 -4.90
N ALA A 64 -9.45 3.96 -4.20
CA ALA A 64 -9.52 3.28 -2.91
C ALA A 64 -10.17 4.19 -1.84
N TRP A 65 -9.78 5.47 -1.80
CA TRP A 65 -10.41 6.47 -0.94
C TRP A 65 -11.90 6.63 -1.21
N PHE A 66 -12.29 6.73 -2.49
CA PHE A 66 -13.68 6.86 -2.91
C PHE A 66 -14.48 5.63 -2.47
N THR A 67 -13.95 4.42 -2.75
CA THR A 67 -14.60 3.16 -2.36
C THR A 67 -14.93 3.14 -0.88
N ILE A 68 -13.94 3.43 -0.03
CA ILE A 68 -14.10 3.36 1.41
C ILE A 68 -15.09 4.41 1.91
N ASN A 69 -14.95 5.67 1.49
CA ASN A 69 -15.85 6.74 1.94
C ASN A 69 -17.28 6.54 1.43
N TYR A 70 -17.45 6.01 0.21
CA TYR A 70 -18.76 5.65 -0.33
C TYR A 70 -19.45 4.55 0.48
N LEU A 71 -18.70 3.53 0.90
CA LEU A 71 -19.23 2.43 1.70
C LEU A 71 -19.61 2.89 3.12
N PHE A 72 -18.94 3.91 3.69
CA PHE A 72 -19.34 4.50 4.97
C PHE A 72 -20.52 5.48 4.84
N ASP A 73 -20.53 6.29 3.81
CA ASP A 73 -21.58 7.28 3.54
C ASP A 73 -21.84 7.34 2.03
N ASN A 74 -22.85 6.60 1.58
CA ASN A 74 -23.23 6.58 0.17
C ASN A 74 -23.74 7.94 -0.35
N LYS A 75 -24.07 8.88 0.54
CA LYS A 75 -24.43 10.26 0.17
C LYS A 75 -23.19 11.12 -0.06
N MET A 76 -22.01 10.65 0.34
CA MET A 76 -20.74 11.38 0.28
C MET A 76 -20.91 12.82 0.81
N SER A 77 -21.32 12.97 2.07
CA SER A 77 -21.61 14.28 2.68
C SER A 77 -20.37 15.12 2.98
N PHE A 78 -19.16 14.53 2.89
CA PHE A 78 -17.86 15.15 3.17
C PHE A 78 -17.68 15.74 4.58
N LYS A 79 -18.56 15.41 5.54
CA LYS A 79 -18.45 15.90 6.93
C LYS A 79 -17.39 15.15 7.74
N ASP A 80 -17.36 13.83 7.62
CA ASP A 80 -16.51 12.92 8.40
C ASP A 80 -15.82 11.89 7.50
N THR A 81 -15.12 12.37 6.47
CA THR A 81 -14.36 11.49 5.58
C THR A 81 -13.14 10.90 6.27
N VAL A 82 -12.79 9.67 5.90
CA VAL A 82 -11.59 8.99 6.40
C VAL A 82 -10.41 9.22 5.46
N ALA A 83 -9.20 9.22 6.02
CA ALA A 83 -7.97 9.08 5.26
C ALA A 83 -7.72 7.60 4.95
N VAL A 84 -7.15 7.31 3.78
CA VAL A 84 -6.90 5.95 3.31
C VAL A 84 -5.42 5.77 3.02
N PHE A 85 -4.82 4.79 3.69
CA PHE A 85 -3.45 4.35 3.46
C PHE A 85 -3.47 2.95 2.86
N ASP A 86 -2.99 2.83 1.62
CA ASP A 86 -2.97 1.55 0.91
C ASP A 86 -1.52 1.13 0.68
N LEU A 87 -1.08 0.10 1.40
CA LEU A 87 0.26 -0.46 1.27
C LEU A 87 0.21 -1.67 0.34
N GLY A 88 0.60 -1.46 -0.90
CA GLY A 88 0.80 -2.52 -1.88
C GLY A 88 2.22 -3.10 -1.83
N GLY A 89 2.51 -4.02 -2.76
CA GLY A 89 3.84 -4.61 -2.89
C GLY A 89 4.85 -3.63 -3.49
N GLY A 90 4.44 -2.88 -4.51
CA GLY A 90 5.28 -1.97 -5.29
C GLY A 90 5.19 -0.49 -4.90
N SER A 91 4.12 -0.08 -4.22
CA SER A 91 3.90 1.32 -3.83
C SER A 91 3.12 1.43 -2.53
N LEU A 92 3.18 2.62 -1.95
CA LEU A 92 2.32 3.08 -0.88
C LEU A 92 1.49 4.26 -1.39
N GLN A 93 0.19 4.19 -1.22
CA GLN A 93 -0.74 5.25 -1.58
C GLN A 93 -1.29 5.89 -0.31
N ILE A 94 -1.33 7.21 -0.30
CA ILE A 94 -1.94 8.00 0.78
C ILE A 94 -2.91 8.98 0.14
N THR A 95 -4.17 8.89 0.56
CA THR A 95 -5.21 9.78 0.05
C THR A 95 -6.14 10.25 1.16
N PHE A 96 -6.40 11.56 1.20
CA PHE A 96 -7.40 12.17 2.08
C PHE A 96 -7.94 13.47 1.51
N TYR A 97 -9.18 13.78 1.87
CA TYR A 97 -9.87 15.00 1.44
C TYR A 97 -9.26 16.25 2.10
N LEU A 98 -9.10 17.32 1.33
CA LEU A 98 -8.63 18.62 1.78
C LEU A 98 -9.79 19.64 1.73
N PRO A 99 -10.48 19.91 2.85
CA PRO A 99 -11.55 20.88 2.86
C PRO A 99 -11.00 22.29 2.61
N ASN A 100 -11.70 23.09 1.79
CA ASN A 100 -11.32 24.46 1.45
C ASN A 100 -11.15 25.40 2.67
N SER A 101 -11.71 25.04 3.83
CA SER A 101 -11.63 25.79 5.08
C SER A 101 -10.34 25.56 5.88
N GLU A 102 -9.57 24.50 5.59
CA GLU A 102 -8.35 24.19 6.34
C GLU A 102 -7.14 24.99 5.82
N LYS A 103 -6.92 26.17 6.41
CA LYS A 103 -5.83 27.09 6.06
C LYS A 103 -4.46 26.69 6.62
N ASN A 104 -4.36 25.60 7.38
CA ASN A 104 -3.21 25.36 8.28
C ASN A 104 -2.26 24.22 7.86
N ILE A 105 -2.47 23.55 6.73
CA ILE A 105 -1.54 22.54 6.23
C ILE A 105 -0.87 23.08 4.96
N THR A 106 0.40 23.49 5.08
CA THR A 106 1.23 23.83 3.92
C THR A 106 1.61 22.54 3.21
N ILE A 107 0.79 22.14 2.23
CA ILE A 107 1.03 20.97 1.39
C ILE A 107 1.70 21.44 0.10
N ASP A 108 2.82 20.79 -0.26
CA ASP A 108 3.45 21.01 -1.57
C ASP A 108 2.43 20.70 -2.68
N PRO A 109 2.19 21.64 -3.62
CA PRO A 109 1.18 21.49 -4.67
C PRO A 109 1.25 20.18 -5.45
N LYS A 110 2.42 19.55 -5.58
CA LYS A 110 2.56 18.26 -6.28
C LYS A 110 1.78 17.11 -5.63
N TYR A 111 1.42 17.23 -4.35
CA TYR A 111 0.62 16.24 -3.63
C TYR A 111 -0.88 16.53 -3.68
N ILE A 112 -1.27 17.69 -4.19
CA ILE A 112 -2.67 18.09 -4.30
C ILE A 112 -3.21 17.63 -5.65
N GLN A 113 -4.30 16.86 -5.61
CA GLN A 113 -5.03 16.42 -6.80
C GLN A 113 -6.46 16.97 -6.76
N LEU A 114 -7.00 17.25 -7.95
CA LEU A 114 -8.40 17.67 -8.13
C LEU A 114 -9.17 16.50 -8.72
N TYR A 115 -10.25 16.11 -8.04
CA TYR A 115 -11.15 15.07 -8.51
C TYR A 115 -12.59 15.56 -8.45
N THR A 116 -13.39 15.23 -9.46
CA THR A 116 -14.84 15.48 -9.46
C THR A 116 -15.54 14.36 -8.71
N VAL A 117 -16.21 14.70 -7.61
CA VAL A 117 -16.95 13.75 -6.77
C VAL A 117 -18.37 14.27 -6.61
N MET A 118 -19.35 13.44 -6.99
CA MET A 118 -20.78 13.82 -6.96
C MET A 118 -21.08 15.13 -7.72
N GLY A 119 -20.40 15.35 -8.84
CA GLY A 119 -20.58 16.54 -9.69
C GLY A 119 -19.81 17.79 -9.25
N GLU A 120 -19.08 17.75 -8.13
CA GLU A 120 -18.30 18.88 -7.64
C GLU A 120 -16.80 18.59 -7.64
N GLU A 121 -16.00 19.54 -8.13
CA GLU A 121 -14.54 19.45 -8.05
C GLU A 121 -14.06 19.68 -6.61
N ARG A 122 -13.22 18.77 -6.13
CA ARG A 122 -12.73 18.76 -4.75
C ARG A 122 -11.23 18.50 -4.72
N LYS A 123 -10.58 19.07 -3.70
CA LYS A 123 -9.14 18.94 -3.45
C LYS A 123 -8.87 17.74 -2.56
N PHE A 124 -7.85 16.98 -2.92
CA PHE A 124 -7.37 15.84 -2.17
C PHE A 124 -5.86 15.95 -2.03
N TYR A 125 -5.35 15.57 -0.87
CA TYR A 125 -4.00 15.03 -0.85
C TYR A 125 -4.11 13.64 -1.47
N SER A 126 -3.40 13.37 -2.56
CA SER A 126 -3.30 12.03 -3.12
C SER A 126 -1.92 11.83 -3.73
N TYR A 127 -1.18 10.86 -3.19
CA TYR A 127 0.15 10.55 -3.70
C TYR A 127 0.47 9.07 -3.62
N SER A 128 1.05 8.55 -4.70
CA SER A 128 1.63 7.22 -4.81
C SER A 128 3.14 7.26 -4.68
N TYR A 129 3.66 6.79 -3.56
CA TYR A 129 5.07 6.54 -3.31
C TYR A 129 5.50 5.25 -4.01
N LEU A 130 5.80 5.33 -5.31
CA LEU A 130 6.30 4.21 -6.10
C LEU A 130 7.67 3.75 -5.59
N GLY A 131 7.89 2.44 -5.53
CA GLY A 131 9.10 1.85 -4.95
C GLY A 131 9.11 1.88 -3.42
N PHE A 132 7.97 2.20 -2.77
CA PHE A 132 7.84 2.27 -1.32
C PHE A 132 6.74 1.35 -0.78
N GLY A 133 6.32 0.36 -1.58
CA GLY A 133 5.51 -0.76 -1.11
C GLY A 133 6.34 -1.78 -0.32
N LEU A 134 5.66 -2.73 0.32
CA LEU A 134 6.30 -3.67 1.26
C LEU A 134 7.45 -4.46 0.63
N MET A 135 7.24 -5.00 -0.58
CA MET A 135 8.28 -5.79 -1.27
C MET A 135 9.46 -4.91 -1.69
N GLU A 136 9.19 -3.70 -2.15
CA GLU A 136 10.24 -2.76 -2.59
C GLU A 136 11.13 -2.33 -1.42
N VAL A 137 10.55 -2.05 -0.25
CA VAL A 137 11.36 -1.70 0.94
C VAL A 137 12.15 -2.90 1.45
N ARG A 138 11.59 -4.14 1.37
CA ARG A 138 12.40 -5.35 1.61
C ARG A 138 13.63 -5.38 0.72
N THR A 139 13.49 -5.09 -0.58
CA THR A 139 14.66 -5.05 -1.47
C THR A 139 15.66 -3.98 -1.04
N LYS A 140 15.23 -2.81 -0.57
CA LYS A 140 16.15 -1.74 -0.12
C LYS A 140 16.98 -2.12 1.11
N ILE A 141 16.48 -3.04 1.93
CA ILE A 141 17.14 -3.50 3.17
C ILE A 141 17.93 -4.78 2.95
N PHE A 142 17.41 -5.70 2.13
CA PHE A 142 17.98 -7.03 1.93
C PHE A 142 18.65 -7.24 0.56
N LYS A 143 18.88 -6.16 -0.20
CA LYS A 143 19.69 -6.15 -1.41
C LYS A 143 20.85 -5.16 -1.24
N PRO A 144 22.10 -5.57 -1.48
CA PRO A 144 23.24 -4.68 -1.37
C PRO A 144 23.26 -3.68 -2.55
N LYS A 145 23.90 -2.53 -2.34
CA LYS A 145 24.04 -1.51 -3.41
C LYS A 145 24.88 -2.00 -4.59
N ASN A 146 25.83 -2.89 -4.34
CA ASN A 146 26.61 -3.53 -5.40
C ASN A 146 25.91 -4.82 -5.85
N ASN A 147 25.48 -4.85 -7.12
CA ASN A 147 24.73 -5.97 -7.71
C ASN A 147 25.52 -7.28 -7.86
N ASP A 148 26.84 -7.25 -7.67
CA ASP A 148 27.71 -8.43 -7.69
C ASP A 148 27.79 -9.14 -6.32
N ILE A 149 27.35 -8.47 -5.27
CA ILE A 149 27.30 -9.04 -3.92
C ILE A 149 25.94 -9.72 -3.74
N LEU A 150 25.96 -11.02 -3.43
CA LEU A 150 24.74 -11.81 -3.19
C LEU A 150 24.51 -12.11 -1.70
N ASN A 151 25.54 -11.96 -0.87
CA ASN A 151 25.45 -12.16 0.58
C ASN A 151 25.05 -10.84 1.26
N VAL A 152 24.05 -10.88 2.13
CA VAL A 152 23.55 -9.70 2.84
C VAL A 152 23.38 -10.01 4.32
N THR A 153 24.09 -9.27 5.15
CA THR A 153 23.87 -9.27 6.60
C THR A 153 23.03 -8.05 6.96
N SER A 154 21.94 -8.25 7.70
CA SER A 154 21.04 -7.17 8.08
C SER A 154 20.55 -7.32 9.52
N PRO A 155 20.51 -6.22 10.32
CA PRO A 155 19.94 -6.26 11.67
C PRO A 155 18.43 -6.50 11.65
N CYS A 156 17.78 -6.39 10.48
CA CYS A 156 16.37 -6.65 10.30
C CYS A 156 16.00 -8.14 10.13
N HIS A 157 16.98 -9.04 10.17
CA HIS A 157 16.75 -10.48 10.10
C HIS A 157 17.08 -11.13 11.44
N ASN A 158 16.14 -11.88 12.03
CA ASN A 158 16.25 -12.42 13.39
C ASN A 158 16.87 -13.82 13.46
N THR A 159 17.69 -14.21 12.48
CA THR A 159 18.43 -15.47 12.52
C THR A 159 19.81 -15.34 11.90
N ASN A 160 20.78 -16.06 12.45
CA ASN A 160 22.12 -16.18 11.88
C ASN A 160 22.20 -17.25 10.78
N ASP A 161 21.16 -18.08 10.64
CA ASP A 161 21.05 -19.04 9.54
C ASP A 161 20.90 -18.31 8.20
N VAL A 162 21.49 -18.88 7.14
CA VAL A 162 21.38 -18.32 5.79
C VAL A 162 20.01 -18.59 5.20
N LEU A 163 19.22 -17.54 5.01
CA LEU A 163 18.02 -17.54 4.19
C LEU A 163 18.38 -17.36 2.72
N LYS A 164 17.96 -18.30 1.86
CA LYS A 164 18.03 -18.14 0.41
C LYS A 164 16.73 -17.51 -0.09
N TYR A 165 16.82 -16.34 -0.71
CA TYR A 165 15.63 -15.64 -1.21
C TYR A 165 15.87 -15.00 -2.57
N THR A 166 14.88 -15.07 -3.45
CA THR A 166 14.98 -14.53 -4.82
C THR A 166 14.31 -13.16 -4.91
N PHE A 167 15.10 -12.13 -5.20
CA PHE A 167 14.60 -10.80 -5.58
C PHE A 167 14.89 -10.54 -7.06
N SER A 168 13.88 -10.12 -7.83
CA SER A 168 14.01 -9.75 -9.26
C SER A 168 14.80 -10.79 -10.09
N SER A 169 14.51 -12.08 -9.89
CA SER A 169 15.16 -13.23 -10.56
C SER A 169 16.64 -13.47 -10.19
N LYS A 170 17.17 -12.84 -9.14
CA LYS A 170 18.49 -13.15 -8.56
C LYS A 170 18.34 -13.71 -7.16
N MET A 171 19.10 -14.76 -6.85
CA MET A 171 19.14 -15.39 -5.52
C MET A 171 20.13 -14.66 -4.61
N TYR A 172 19.66 -14.28 -3.42
CA TYR A 172 20.43 -13.66 -2.36
C TYR A 172 20.50 -14.59 -1.15
N TYR A 173 21.56 -14.44 -0.38
CA TYR A 173 21.86 -15.20 0.83
C TYR A 173 21.86 -14.24 2.01
N ILE A 174 20.78 -14.25 2.78
CA ILE A 174 20.48 -13.26 3.81
C ILE A 174 20.77 -13.86 5.19
N THR A 175 21.45 -13.11 6.05
CA THR A 175 21.68 -13.46 7.45
C THR A 175 21.38 -12.28 8.36
N GLY A 176 21.10 -12.55 9.63
CA GLY A 176 21.01 -11.59 10.72
C GLY A 176 22.37 -11.04 11.11
N SER A 177 22.38 -9.83 11.68
CA SER A 177 23.58 -9.24 12.26
C SER A 177 24.03 -10.03 13.51
N PRO A 178 25.34 -10.28 13.66
CA PRO A 178 25.87 -10.95 14.84
C PRO A 178 25.81 -10.00 16.04
N SER A 179 24.75 -10.12 16.85
CA SER A 179 24.67 -9.51 18.18
C SER A 179 24.02 -10.51 19.13
N ASP A 180 24.57 -10.59 20.33
CA ASP A 180 24.01 -11.39 21.42
C ASP A 180 22.79 -10.71 22.06
N GLU A 181 22.57 -9.41 21.80
CA GLU A 181 21.44 -8.65 22.31
C GLU A 181 20.39 -8.38 21.23
N VAL A 182 19.27 -9.11 21.32
CA VAL A 182 18.11 -8.98 20.41
C VAL A 182 17.64 -7.53 20.25
N LYS A 183 17.67 -6.76 21.34
CA LYS A 183 17.22 -5.37 21.36
C LYS A 183 18.10 -4.45 20.52
N GLU A 184 19.41 -4.69 20.46
CA GLU A 184 20.32 -3.93 19.62
C GLU A 184 20.00 -4.11 18.15
N ASN A 185 19.76 -5.36 17.72
CA ASN A 185 19.36 -5.67 16.34
C ASN A 185 18.01 -5.03 16.00
N TYR A 186 17.05 -5.05 16.92
CA TYR A 186 15.77 -4.37 16.71
C TYR A 186 15.93 -2.87 16.49
N ILE A 187 16.69 -2.19 17.36
CA ILE A 187 16.96 -0.74 17.25
C ILE A 187 17.73 -0.43 15.95
N ALA A 188 18.75 -1.22 15.62
CA ALA A 188 19.51 -1.06 14.38
C ALA A 188 18.63 -1.27 13.13
N CYS A 189 17.66 -2.20 13.19
CA CYS A 189 16.67 -2.36 12.14
C CYS A 189 15.76 -1.13 12.02
N GLN A 190 15.24 -0.60 13.13
CA GLN A 190 14.43 0.61 13.13
C GLN A 190 15.19 1.78 12.48
N GLU A 191 16.44 2.01 12.84
CA GLU A 191 17.26 3.10 12.27
C GLU A 191 17.53 2.92 10.77
N ALA A 192 17.81 1.68 10.32
CA ALA A 192 17.96 1.38 8.90
C ALA A 192 16.69 1.69 8.09
N ILE A 193 15.52 1.35 8.63
CA ILE A 193 14.23 1.64 8.01
C ILE A 193 13.93 3.13 8.05
N LYS A 194 14.17 3.78 9.19
CA LYS A 194 13.91 5.21 9.41
C LYS A 194 14.66 6.07 8.40
N SER A 195 15.90 5.73 8.06
CA SER A 195 16.66 6.42 7.01
C SER A 195 15.92 6.43 5.65
N ILE A 196 15.26 5.33 5.29
CA ILE A 196 14.48 5.22 4.05
C ILE A 196 13.15 5.97 4.18
N VAL A 197 12.48 5.82 5.33
CA VAL A 197 11.17 6.42 5.62
C VAL A 197 11.28 7.95 5.66
N GLU A 198 12.22 8.52 6.41
CA GLU A 198 12.38 9.98 6.53
C GLU A 198 12.75 10.63 5.21
N LYS A 199 13.56 9.96 4.38
CA LYS A 199 13.88 10.44 3.04
C LYS A 199 12.66 10.47 2.10
N THR A 200 11.70 9.57 2.31
CA THR A 200 10.56 9.37 1.40
C THR A 200 9.32 10.15 1.82
N VAL A 201 8.98 10.11 3.11
CA VAL A 201 7.77 10.70 3.69
C VAL A 201 8.05 11.67 4.83
N GLY A 202 9.31 12.03 5.10
CA GLY A 202 9.66 12.89 6.25
C GLY A 202 9.09 14.31 6.21
N ASN A 203 8.60 14.77 5.06
CA ASN A 203 7.86 16.02 4.94
C ASN A 203 6.40 15.91 5.46
N LEU A 204 5.93 14.71 5.79
CA LEU A 204 4.58 14.42 6.27
C LEU A 204 4.51 14.21 7.79
N LYS A 205 5.55 14.56 8.55
CA LYS A 205 5.73 14.30 9.99
C LYS A 205 4.63 14.84 10.92
N ASN A 206 3.56 15.44 10.40
CA ASN A 206 2.45 15.96 11.18
C ASN A 206 1.08 15.59 10.59
N MET A 207 0.87 14.30 10.27
CA MET A 207 -0.45 13.78 9.88
C MET A 207 -1.38 13.55 11.08
N THR A 208 -1.02 14.04 12.27
CA THR A 208 -1.79 13.89 13.52
C THR A 208 -3.16 14.58 13.50
N SER A 209 -3.38 15.52 12.56
CA SER A 209 -4.67 16.17 12.36
C SER A 209 -5.72 15.25 11.70
N LEU A 210 -5.30 14.13 11.12
CA LEU A 210 -6.21 13.16 10.51
C LEU A 210 -7.01 12.46 11.60
N LYS A 211 -8.32 12.74 11.67
CA LYS A 211 -9.22 12.21 12.70
C LYS A 211 -9.40 10.68 12.60
N TYR A 212 -9.50 10.16 11.38
CA TYR A 212 -9.79 8.75 11.11
C TYR A 212 -8.93 8.25 9.95
N VAL A 213 -8.10 7.25 10.21
CA VAL A 213 -7.24 6.61 9.20
C VAL A 213 -7.63 5.15 9.06
N ILE A 214 -7.88 4.74 7.82
CA ILE A 214 -8.10 3.34 7.45
C ILE A 214 -6.93 2.87 6.59
N ALA A 215 -6.27 1.83 7.05
CA ALA A 215 -5.15 1.20 6.38
C ALA A 215 -5.59 -0.16 5.80
N ILE A 216 -5.27 -0.40 4.53
CA ILE A 216 -5.73 -1.57 3.78
C ILE A 216 -4.54 -2.36 3.18
N SER A 217 -4.85 -3.45 2.47
CA SER A 217 -3.85 -4.29 1.80
C SER A 217 -2.84 -4.87 2.80
N PHE A 218 -1.52 -4.71 2.59
CA PHE A 218 -0.52 -5.31 3.47
C PHE A 218 -0.58 -4.80 4.92
N PHE A 219 -1.16 -3.63 5.19
CA PHE A 219 -1.41 -3.25 6.58
C PHE A 219 -2.33 -4.26 7.28
N TYR A 220 -3.46 -4.59 6.65
CA TYR A 220 -4.38 -5.60 7.16
C TYR A 220 -3.72 -6.97 7.27
N ASP A 221 -3.02 -7.43 6.22
CA ASP A 221 -2.41 -8.77 6.23
C ASP A 221 -1.38 -8.90 7.37
N LEU A 222 -0.53 -7.90 7.55
CA LEU A 222 0.47 -7.88 8.63
C LEU A 222 -0.19 -7.82 10.02
N GLY A 223 -1.25 -7.03 10.17
CA GLY A 223 -2.00 -6.97 11.42
C GLY A 223 -2.65 -8.32 11.77
N LEU A 224 -3.20 -9.00 10.77
CA LEU A 224 -3.83 -10.31 10.92
C LEU A 224 -2.78 -11.39 11.27
N ASP A 225 -1.67 -11.43 10.53
CA ASP A 225 -0.58 -12.40 10.72
C ASP A 225 0.13 -12.23 12.07
N ALA A 226 0.18 -11.01 12.59
CA ALA A 226 0.67 -10.70 13.93
C ALA A 226 -0.39 -10.89 15.03
N LYS A 227 -1.62 -11.31 14.67
CA LYS A 227 -2.76 -11.49 15.59
C LYS A 227 -3.13 -10.22 16.35
N LEU A 228 -2.90 -9.06 15.74
CA LEU A 228 -3.25 -7.75 16.29
C LEU A 228 -4.70 -7.37 15.98
N ILE A 229 -5.28 -7.99 14.95
CA ILE A 229 -6.68 -7.81 14.54
C ILE A 229 -7.33 -9.15 14.21
N PRO A 230 -8.67 -9.24 14.32
CA PRO A 230 -9.45 -10.36 13.79
C PRO A 230 -9.58 -10.29 12.26
N THR A 231 -10.13 -11.36 11.66
CA THR A 231 -10.30 -11.49 10.20
C THR A 231 -11.21 -10.44 9.57
N ASN A 232 -12.14 -9.84 10.31
CA ASN A 232 -12.97 -8.74 9.84
C ASN A 232 -12.29 -7.36 9.93
N GLY A 233 -11.03 -7.30 10.35
CA GLY A 233 -10.29 -6.06 10.58
C GLY A 233 -10.47 -5.52 12.00
N GLY A 234 -9.67 -4.52 12.38
CA GLY A 234 -9.69 -4.00 13.73
C GLY A 234 -8.89 -2.70 13.92
N ASN A 235 -9.12 -2.06 15.06
CA ASN A 235 -8.41 -0.87 15.48
C ASN A 235 -7.15 -1.26 16.24
N ILE A 236 -6.00 -0.72 15.83
CA ILE A 236 -4.70 -1.01 16.44
C ILE A 236 -4.11 0.28 17.00
N LEU A 237 -3.57 0.20 18.22
CA LEU A 237 -2.71 1.24 18.80
C LEU A 237 -1.31 1.13 18.20
N ILE A 238 -0.69 2.23 17.79
CA ILE A 238 0.65 2.22 17.20
C ILE A 238 1.68 1.49 18.08
N LYS A 239 1.64 1.65 19.41
CA LYS A 239 2.52 0.91 20.33
C LYS A 239 2.41 -0.61 20.24
N LYS A 240 1.26 -1.15 19.84
CA LYS A 240 1.08 -2.61 19.67
C LYS A 240 1.88 -3.15 18.49
N LEU A 241 2.13 -2.33 17.47
CA LEU A 241 3.02 -2.69 16.35
C LEU A 241 4.47 -2.76 16.81
N ASP A 242 4.93 -1.79 17.62
CA ASP A 242 6.27 -1.77 18.20
C ASP A 242 6.51 -3.01 19.10
N GLU A 243 5.57 -3.27 20.01
CA GLU A 243 5.59 -4.45 20.89
C GLU A 243 5.64 -5.76 20.07
N ALA A 244 4.81 -5.87 19.02
CA ALA A 244 4.78 -7.05 18.15
C ALA A 244 6.08 -7.22 17.36
N ALA A 245 6.65 -6.14 16.86
CA ALA A 245 7.91 -6.16 16.13
C ALA A 245 9.06 -6.60 17.06
N LEU A 246 9.22 -5.97 18.23
CA LEU A 246 10.23 -6.36 19.21
C LEU A 246 10.09 -7.83 19.64
N ASN A 247 8.86 -8.27 19.96
CA ASN A 247 8.60 -9.66 20.30
C ASN A 247 8.96 -10.63 19.16
N CYS A 248 8.79 -10.22 17.90
CA CYS A 248 9.21 -11.03 16.76
C CYS A 248 10.72 -11.31 16.77
N PHE A 249 11.54 -10.31 17.11
CA PHE A 249 13.00 -10.48 17.22
C PHE A 249 13.41 -11.41 18.37
N HIS A 250 12.62 -11.47 19.45
CA HIS A 250 12.85 -12.43 20.55
C HIS A 250 12.43 -13.86 20.22
N ASN A 251 11.50 -14.03 19.28
CA ASN A 251 10.97 -15.33 18.92
C ASN A 251 11.91 -16.08 17.96
N LYS A 252 11.77 -17.41 17.95
CA LYS A 252 12.43 -18.27 16.98
C LYS A 252 12.06 -17.84 15.55
N PHE A 253 13.05 -17.86 14.68
CA PHE A 253 12.86 -17.59 13.25
C PHE A 253 11.77 -18.46 12.62
N ASP A 254 10.84 -17.79 11.94
CA ASP A 254 9.75 -18.38 11.19
C ASP A 254 10.15 -18.47 9.71
N LYS A 255 10.33 -19.70 9.23
CA LYS A 255 10.74 -19.97 7.84
C LYS A 255 9.62 -19.70 6.84
N ASP A 256 8.36 -19.76 7.28
CA ASP A 256 7.20 -19.53 6.43
C ASP A 256 6.93 -18.02 6.29
N GLN A 257 7.35 -17.23 7.27
CA GLN A 257 7.29 -15.76 7.25
C GLN A 257 8.66 -15.10 7.49
N PRO A 258 9.63 -15.29 6.58
CA PRO A 258 11.04 -14.94 6.82
C PRO A 258 11.32 -13.45 7.01
N PHE A 259 10.38 -12.58 6.63
CA PHE A 259 10.50 -11.12 6.75
C PHE A 259 9.55 -10.51 7.78
N LYS A 260 8.81 -11.33 8.54
CA LYS A 260 7.79 -10.85 9.49
C LYS A 260 8.29 -9.76 10.44
N CYS A 261 9.46 -9.97 11.04
CA CYS A 261 10.00 -9.02 12.00
C CYS A 261 10.37 -7.70 11.33
N PHE A 262 10.96 -7.75 10.14
CA PHE A 262 11.21 -6.57 9.32
C PHE A 262 9.91 -5.85 8.95
N ASP A 263 8.89 -6.58 8.49
CA ASP A 263 7.65 -5.98 8.00
C ASP A 263 6.89 -5.24 9.12
N LEU A 264 6.84 -5.84 10.32
CA LEU A 264 6.24 -5.21 11.50
C LEU A 264 7.02 -3.95 11.91
N THR A 265 8.36 -4.03 11.93
CA THR A 265 9.20 -2.84 12.18
C THR A 265 8.95 -1.78 11.12
N TYR A 266 8.80 -2.16 9.85
CA TYR A 266 8.56 -1.22 8.76
C TYR A 266 7.26 -0.46 8.93
N ILE A 267 6.13 -1.14 9.17
CA ILE A 267 4.85 -0.44 9.35
C ILE A 267 4.82 0.39 10.63
N TYR A 268 5.48 -0.06 11.71
CA TYR A 268 5.64 0.77 12.91
C TYR A 268 6.43 2.04 12.62
N VAL A 269 7.63 1.93 12.03
CA VAL A 269 8.50 3.09 11.74
C VAL A 269 7.82 4.03 10.73
N LEU A 270 7.13 3.50 9.73
CA LEU A 270 6.37 4.29 8.76
C LEU A 270 5.28 5.13 9.44
N LEU A 271 4.46 4.52 10.30
CA LEU A 271 3.36 5.20 10.97
C LEU A 271 3.85 6.17 12.05
N HIS A 272 4.77 5.72 12.91
CA HIS A 272 5.26 6.52 14.04
C HIS A 272 6.28 7.58 13.61
N HIS A 273 7.38 7.18 12.95
CA HIS A 273 8.47 8.10 12.61
C HIS A 273 8.28 8.79 11.26
N GLY A 274 7.59 8.16 10.32
CA GLY A 274 7.28 8.74 9.02
C GLY A 274 6.16 9.77 9.11
N PHE A 275 4.97 9.34 9.54
CA PHE A 275 3.77 10.19 9.58
C PHE A 275 3.58 10.96 10.89
N GLY A 276 4.32 10.60 11.94
CA GLY A 276 4.29 11.30 13.22
C GLY A 276 3.13 10.89 14.14
N PHE A 277 2.48 9.74 13.90
CA PHE A 277 1.43 9.26 14.82
C PHE A 277 2.04 8.93 16.19
N SER A 278 1.38 9.33 17.27
CA SER A 278 1.82 9.01 18.62
C SER A 278 1.67 7.50 18.92
N PRO A 279 2.38 6.94 19.91
CA PRO A 279 2.21 5.54 20.31
C PRO A 279 0.78 5.17 20.72
N ASP A 280 -0.01 6.15 21.17
CA ASP A 280 -1.42 5.97 21.57
C ASP A 280 -2.42 6.30 20.44
N SER A 281 -1.95 6.70 19.26
CA SER A 281 -2.81 6.88 18.09
C SER A 281 -3.40 5.54 17.65
N ILE A 282 -4.65 5.58 17.19
CA ILE A 282 -5.40 4.41 16.72
C ILE A 282 -5.53 4.47 15.20
N ILE A 283 -5.20 3.37 14.52
CA ILE A 283 -5.42 3.20 13.09
C ILE A 283 -6.27 1.96 12.86
N ALA A 284 -7.25 2.05 11.96
CA ALA A 284 -8.11 0.92 11.60
C ALA A 284 -7.49 0.14 10.45
N PHE A 285 -7.16 -1.13 10.68
CA PHE A 285 -6.70 -2.04 9.64
C PHE A 285 -7.89 -2.84 9.13
N LYS A 286 -8.23 -2.71 7.84
CA LYS A 286 -9.44 -3.30 7.26
C LYS A 286 -9.20 -3.95 5.90
N LYS A 287 -9.97 -5.00 5.62
CA LYS A 287 -10.03 -5.67 4.31
C LYS A 287 -11.38 -5.52 3.62
N SER A 288 -12.48 -5.43 4.37
CA SER A 288 -13.82 -5.33 3.80
C SER A 288 -14.77 -4.52 4.69
N ILE A 289 -15.82 -3.96 4.09
CA ILE A 289 -17.00 -3.40 4.77
C ILE A 289 -18.22 -4.03 4.11
N ASP A 290 -19.15 -4.59 4.90
CA ASP A 290 -20.38 -5.23 4.41
C ASP A 290 -20.15 -6.24 3.27
N ASN A 291 -19.09 -7.05 3.39
CA ASN A 291 -18.61 -8.02 2.39
C ASN A 291 -18.05 -7.43 1.08
N PHE A 292 -17.96 -6.11 0.97
CA PHE A 292 -17.23 -5.45 -0.12
C PHE A 292 -15.76 -5.32 0.26
N GLU A 293 -14.89 -5.85 -0.59
CA GLU A 293 -13.44 -5.68 -0.44
C GLU A 293 -13.05 -4.21 -0.57
N LEU A 294 -12.19 -3.75 0.34
CA LEU A 294 -11.65 -2.40 0.32
C LEU A 294 -10.45 -2.38 -0.61
N SER A 295 -10.67 -1.88 -1.81
CA SER A 295 -9.65 -1.65 -2.83
C SER A 295 -10.12 -0.52 -3.76
N TRP A 296 -9.33 -0.20 -4.77
CA TRP A 296 -9.69 0.79 -5.79
C TRP A 296 -10.79 0.33 -6.75
N VAL A 297 -11.13 -0.96 -6.80
CA VAL A 297 -11.95 -1.53 -7.89
C VAL A 297 -13.36 -0.93 -7.95
N LEU A 298 -14.05 -0.81 -6.81
CA LEU A 298 -15.42 -0.28 -6.78
C LEU A 298 -15.46 1.20 -7.18
N GLY A 299 -14.52 2.00 -6.66
CA GLY A 299 -14.41 3.42 -6.98
C GLY A 299 -14.05 3.66 -8.44
N PHE A 300 -13.14 2.87 -9.00
CA PHE A 300 -12.82 2.91 -10.42
C PHE A 300 -14.04 2.59 -11.28
N ALA A 301 -14.77 1.52 -10.95
CA ALA A 301 -15.98 1.14 -11.68
C ALA A 301 -17.06 2.23 -11.61
N TYR A 302 -17.29 2.81 -10.42
CA TYR A 302 -18.24 3.90 -10.25
C TYR A 302 -17.89 5.11 -11.11
N VAL A 303 -16.65 5.59 -11.02
CA VAL A 303 -16.19 6.77 -11.77
C VAL A 303 -16.23 6.51 -13.28
N HIS A 304 -15.87 5.30 -13.72
CA HIS A 304 -15.94 4.95 -15.14
C HIS A 304 -17.37 4.93 -15.67
N LEU A 305 -18.36 4.50 -14.88
CA LEU A 305 -19.76 4.42 -15.31
C LEU A 305 -20.51 5.76 -15.25
N GLN A 306 -19.96 6.78 -14.58
CA GLN A 306 -20.52 8.12 -14.54
C GLN A 306 -20.09 9.00 -15.72
N ASN A 307 -19.04 8.60 -16.44
CA ASN A 307 -18.53 9.26 -17.64
C ASN A 307 -19.06 8.60 -18.91
#